data_AF-A0A7Z0E7V4-F1
#
_entry.id   AF-A0A7Z0E7V4-F1
#
_cell.length_a   1.000
_cell.length_b   1.000
_cell.length_c   1.000
_cell.angle_alpha   90.00
_cell.angle_beta   90.00
_cell.angle_gamma   90.00
#
_symmetry.space_group_name_H-M   'P 1'
#
loop_
_entity.id
_entity.type
_entity.pdbx_description
1 polymer ?
#
loop_
_entity_poly.entity_id
_entity_poly.type
_entity_poly.pdbx_seq_one_letter_code
_entity_poly.pdbx_strand_id
1 'polypeptide(L)'
;MRWKRRAAWGHRPLAADEWAVLHAEIVAEDLIAVDDAVEELTGFMDPFRADIAEGPLVGVTDGQLAVAKAEFHEPRGRRGLKLSFYAAGPADGPAEDAFARLNSAASAFLDHLTAEGIAVESIRWIEADHIPRPF
;
A
#
# COMPACT_ATOMS: atom_id res chain seq x y z
N MET A 1 -5.33 4.08 12.71
CA MET A 1 -5.07 2.82 13.44
C MET A 1 -3.90 2.13 12.74
N ARG A 2 -2.86 1.66 13.46
CA ARG A 2 -1.75 0.92 12.82
C ARG A 2 -2.21 -0.47 12.39
N TRP A 3 -1.88 -0.87 11.17
CA TRP A 3 -2.03 -2.26 10.76
C TRP A 3 -1.02 -3.13 11.49
N LYS A 4 -1.41 -4.36 11.82
CA LYS A 4 -0.54 -5.40 12.34
C LYS A 4 -1.01 -6.73 11.76
N ARG A 5 -0.16 -7.38 10.97
CA ARG A 5 -0.46 -8.74 10.49
C ARG A 5 -0.65 -9.68 11.67
N ARG A 6 -1.76 -10.41 11.71
CA ARG A 6 -2.04 -11.43 12.74
C ARG A 6 -1.72 -12.84 12.27
N ALA A 7 -1.83 -13.10 10.96
CA ALA A 7 -1.47 -14.35 10.30
C ALA A 7 -1.18 -14.09 8.80
N ALA A 8 -0.60 -15.05 8.09
CA ALA A 8 -0.58 -15.01 6.63
C ALA A 8 -2.03 -15.03 6.10
N TRP A 9 -2.32 -14.27 5.04
CA TRP A 9 -3.63 -14.24 4.38
C TRP A 9 -3.50 -14.64 2.91
N GLY A 10 -4.63 -14.62 2.20
CA GLY A 10 -4.77 -15.13 0.85
C GLY A 10 -5.26 -16.58 0.83
N HIS A 11 -5.85 -16.98 -0.29
CA HIS A 11 -6.41 -18.34 -0.45
C HIS A 11 -5.38 -19.47 -0.36
N ARG A 12 -4.10 -19.14 -0.56
CA ARG A 12 -2.96 -20.06 -0.52
C ARG A 12 -1.70 -19.31 -0.05
N PRO A 13 -0.63 -20.02 0.36
CA PRO A 13 0.67 -19.39 0.58
C PRO A 13 1.09 -18.55 -0.63
N LEU A 14 1.68 -17.39 -0.37
CA LEU A 14 2.17 -16.47 -1.38
C LEU A 14 3.27 -17.15 -2.20
N ALA A 15 3.10 -17.20 -3.52
CA ALA A 15 4.11 -17.74 -4.43
C ALA A 15 5.18 -16.68 -4.78
N ALA A 16 6.32 -17.13 -5.31
CA ALA A 16 7.45 -16.26 -5.66
C ALA A 16 7.12 -15.25 -6.79
N ASP A 17 6.20 -15.63 -7.67
CA ASP A 17 5.67 -14.87 -8.79
C ASP A 17 4.39 -14.09 -8.44
N GLU A 18 4.09 -13.91 -7.16
CA GLU A 18 2.93 -13.16 -6.67
C GLU A 18 3.30 -11.97 -5.78
N TRP A 19 2.38 -11.03 -5.70
CA TRP A 19 2.37 -9.94 -4.72
C TRP A 19 1.28 -10.17 -3.67
N ALA A 20 1.66 -10.00 -2.41
CA ALA A 20 0.73 -9.77 -1.33
C ALA A 20 0.18 -8.34 -1.43
N VAL A 21 -1.12 -8.18 -1.20
CA VAL A 21 -1.82 -6.91 -1.38
C VAL A 21 -2.48 -6.46 -0.09
N LEU A 22 -2.19 -5.22 0.32
CA LEU A 22 -2.79 -4.55 1.46
C LEU A 22 -3.34 -3.20 1.02
N HIS A 23 -4.64 -2.98 1.18
CA HIS A 23 -5.24 -1.69 0.91
C HIS A 23 -5.38 -0.85 2.17
N ALA A 24 -5.28 0.47 2.00
CA ALA A 24 -5.71 1.47 2.96
C ALA A 24 -6.78 2.35 2.33
N GLU A 25 -8.00 2.30 2.85
CA GLU A 25 -9.04 3.28 2.54
C GLU A 25 -8.96 4.41 3.56
N ILE A 26 -8.67 5.62 3.08
CA ILE A 26 -8.38 6.79 3.90
C ILE A 26 -9.44 7.84 3.64
N VAL A 27 -9.96 8.40 4.73
CA VAL A 27 -10.80 9.59 4.69
C VAL A 27 -10.15 10.64 5.57
N ALA A 28 -9.97 11.83 5.00
CA ALA A 28 -9.35 12.98 5.64
C ALA A 28 -10.07 14.25 5.18
N GLU A 29 -9.94 15.32 5.97
CA GLU A 29 -10.44 16.64 5.60
C GLU A 29 -9.67 17.21 4.41
N ASP A 30 -8.34 17.02 4.40
CA ASP A 30 -7.44 17.41 3.33
C ASP A 30 -6.86 16.17 2.64
N LEU A 31 -7.55 15.71 1.60
CA LEU A 31 -7.06 14.59 0.78
C LEU A 31 -5.87 14.97 -0.10
N ILE A 32 -5.64 16.25 -0.37
CA ILE A 32 -4.49 16.71 -1.16
C ILE A 32 -3.23 16.53 -0.34
N ALA A 33 -3.25 16.95 0.94
CA ALA A 33 -2.12 16.72 1.83
C ALA A 33 -1.80 15.22 2.02
N VAL A 34 -2.81 14.35 2.06
CA VAL A 34 -2.60 12.90 2.08
C VAL A 34 -1.95 12.41 0.79
N ASP A 35 -2.38 12.93 -0.36
CA ASP A 35 -1.81 12.56 -1.67
C ASP A 35 -0.35 13.00 -1.79
N ASP A 36 -0.02 14.23 -1.39
CA ASP A 36 1.34 14.76 -1.35
C ASP A 36 2.25 13.91 -0.45
N ALA A 37 1.77 13.53 0.75
CA ALA A 37 2.52 12.65 1.65
C ALA A 37 2.76 11.23 1.07
N VAL A 38 1.86 10.74 0.23
CA VAL A 38 2.07 9.48 -0.50
C VAL A 38 3.14 9.67 -1.56
N GLU A 39 3.08 10.76 -2.32
CA GLU A 39 4.10 11.08 -3.32
C GLU A 39 5.49 11.21 -2.68
N GLU A 40 5.60 11.89 -1.54
CA GLU A 40 6.85 11.99 -0.77
C GLU A 40 7.35 10.62 -0.29
N LEU A 41 6.48 9.81 0.32
CA LEU A 41 6.82 8.44 0.74
C LEU A 41 7.37 7.62 -0.43
N THR A 42 6.74 7.74 -1.61
CA THR A 42 7.15 7.02 -2.82
C THR A 42 8.34 7.66 -3.53
N GLY A 43 8.63 8.94 -3.33
CA GLY A 43 9.79 9.64 -3.85
C GLY A 43 11.12 9.15 -3.25
N PHE A 44 11.06 8.50 -2.08
CA PHE A 44 12.19 7.76 -1.49
C PHE A 44 12.34 6.33 -2.03
N MET A 45 11.37 5.82 -2.81
CA MET A 45 11.43 4.53 -3.49
C MET A 45 11.86 4.78 -4.95
N ASP A 46 12.88 4.10 -5.46
CA ASP A 46 13.40 4.36 -6.82
C ASP A 46 12.25 4.40 -7.87
N PRO A 47 12.23 5.39 -8.78
CA PRO A 47 11.06 5.64 -9.62
C PRO A 47 10.92 4.54 -10.68
N PHE A 48 10.06 3.56 -10.41
CA PHE A 48 9.50 2.64 -11.39
C PHE A 48 8.02 2.97 -11.60
N ARG A 49 7.68 3.36 -12.83
CA ARG A 49 6.29 3.63 -13.25
C ARG A 49 5.85 2.49 -14.16
N ALA A 50 4.97 1.63 -13.68
CA ALA A 50 4.23 0.68 -14.50
C ALA A 50 2.75 0.73 -14.13
N ASP A 51 1.89 0.58 -15.11
CA ASP A 51 0.44 0.61 -14.91
C ASP A 51 -0.07 -0.78 -14.52
N ILE A 52 -0.82 -0.86 -13.44
CA ILE A 52 -1.64 -2.04 -13.08
C ILE A 52 -3.12 -1.70 -13.23
N ALA A 53 -4.00 -2.70 -13.12
CA ALA A 53 -5.45 -2.50 -13.32
C ALA A 53 -6.04 -1.42 -12.40
N GLU A 54 -5.46 -1.23 -11.22
CA GLU A 54 -5.87 -0.25 -10.21
C GLU A 54 -5.31 1.17 -10.44
N GLY A 55 -4.39 1.36 -11.39
CA GLY A 55 -3.75 2.65 -11.68
C GLY A 55 -2.22 2.56 -11.81
N PRO A 56 -1.54 3.71 -11.99
CA PRO A 56 -0.08 3.73 -12.07
C PRO A 56 0.55 3.37 -10.73
N LEU A 57 1.59 2.53 -10.76
CA LEU A 57 2.49 2.35 -9.63
C LEU A 57 3.28 3.65 -9.40
N VAL A 58 3.24 4.15 -8.16
CA VAL A 58 3.79 5.44 -7.75
C VAL A 58 5.21 5.29 -7.15
N GLY A 59 5.63 4.08 -6.76
CA GLY A 59 7.02 3.80 -6.37
C GLY A 59 7.30 2.30 -6.30
N VAL A 60 8.54 1.86 -6.59
CA VAL A 60 8.98 0.47 -6.41
C VAL A 60 10.35 0.40 -5.74
N THR A 61 10.51 -0.44 -4.71
CA THR A 61 11.84 -0.73 -4.12
C THR A 61 12.29 -2.12 -4.54
N ASP A 62 13.38 -2.24 -5.29
CA ASP A 62 14.02 -3.51 -5.70
C ASP A 62 13.07 -4.54 -6.36
N GLY A 63 11.96 -4.08 -6.96
CA GLY A 63 10.90 -4.94 -7.51
C GLY A 63 10.02 -5.63 -6.47
N GLN A 64 10.19 -5.34 -5.17
CA GLN A 64 9.63 -6.10 -4.05
C GLN A 64 8.60 -5.35 -3.21
N LEU A 65 8.48 -4.04 -3.36
CA LEU A 65 7.44 -3.23 -2.72
C LEU A 65 6.95 -2.23 -3.76
N ALA A 66 5.63 -2.07 -3.91
CA ALA A 66 5.04 -1.06 -4.77
C ALA A 66 3.81 -0.42 -4.11
N VAL A 67 3.46 0.79 -4.53
CA VAL A 67 2.24 1.50 -4.08
C VAL A 67 1.46 2.02 -5.28
N ALA A 68 0.14 1.83 -5.30
CA ALA A 68 -0.77 2.49 -6.22
C ALA A 68 -1.80 3.32 -5.46
N LYS A 69 -2.35 4.35 -6.12
CA LYS A 69 -3.39 5.23 -5.57
C LYS A 69 -4.62 5.28 -6.47
N ALA A 70 -5.79 5.31 -5.86
CA ALA A 70 -7.07 5.54 -6.52
C ALA A 70 -8.00 6.35 -5.62
N GLU A 71 -8.86 7.18 -6.19
CA GLU A 71 -9.94 7.82 -5.42
C GLU A 71 -11.13 6.88 -5.28
N PHE A 72 -11.83 6.96 -4.15
CA PHE A 72 -13.13 6.31 -3.99
C PHE A 72 -14.18 7.27 -3.42
N HIS A 73 -15.45 6.93 -3.64
CA HIS A 73 -16.59 7.65 -3.09
C HIS A 73 -17.39 6.70 -2.21
N GLU A 74 -17.60 7.08 -0.95
CA GLU A 74 -18.49 6.35 -0.06
C GLU A 74 -19.95 6.53 -0.51
N PRO A 75 -20.85 5.59 -0.18
CA PRO A 75 -22.30 5.71 -0.45
C PRO A 75 -22.94 6.97 0.15
N ARG A 76 -22.32 7.58 1.15
CA ARG A 76 -22.75 8.83 1.79
C ARG A 76 -22.24 10.10 1.07
N GLY A 77 -21.58 9.95 -0.08
CA GLY A 77 -21.06 11.06 -0.89
C GLY A 77 -19.70 11.60 -0.44
N ARG A 78 -19.05 10.96 0.54
CA ARG A 78 -17.72 11.36 1.00
C ARG A 78 -16.65 10.84 0.06
N ARG A 79 -15.68 11.69 -0.28
CA ARG A 79 -14.49 11.30 -1.03
C ARG A 79 -13.45 10.70 -0.08
N GLY A 80 -12.68 9.77 -0.60
CA GLY A 80 -11.54 9.17 0.11
C GLY A 80 -10.46 8.74 -0.87
N LEU A 81 -9.29 8.42 -0.33
CA LEU A 81 -8.15 7.91 -1.08
C LEU A 81 -7.94 6.44 -0.72
N LYS A 82 -7.89 5.58 -1.74
CA LYS A 82 -7.50 4.18 -1.62
C LYS A 82 -6.03 4.06 -2.03
N LEU A 83 -5.19 3.64 -1.08
CA LEU A 83 -3.83 3.22 -1.36
C LEU A 83 -3.78 1.70 -1.42
N SER A 84 -3.04 1.16 -2.39
CA SER A 84 -2.78 -0.26 -2.52
C SER A 84 -1.29 -0.49 -2.39
N PHE A 85 -0.87 -1.14 -1.31
CA PHE A 85 0.50 -1.58 -1.09
C PHE A 85 0.63 -3.01 -1.61
N TYR A 86 1.67 -3.23 -2.41
CA TYR A 86 2.01 -4.53 -2.99
C TYR A 86 3.39 -4.92 -2.51
N ALA A 87 3.58 -6.15 -2.05
CA ALA A 87 4.91 -6.62 -1.72
C ALA A 87 5.13 -8.06 -2.19
N ALA A 88 6.36 -8.33 -2.60
CA ALA A 88 6.82 -9.66 -2.97
C ALA A 88 7.88 -10.16 -2.00
N GLY A 89 8.02 -11.48 -1.92
CA GLY A 89 9.21 -12.09 -1.35
C GLY A 89 10.42 -11.87 -2.28
N PRO A 90 11.65 -12.04 -1.75
CA PRO A 90 12.83 -12.19 -2.61
C PRO A 90 12.65 -13.41 -3.52
N ALA A 91 13.22 -13.34 -4.73
CA ALA A 91 13.09 -14.40 -5.74
C ALA A 91 13.54 -15.78 -5.22
N ASP A 92 14.56 -15.78 -4.35
CA ASP A 92 15.19 -16.99 -3.81
C ASP A 92 14.94 -17.19 -2.30
N GLY A 93 13.99 -16.48 -1.69
CA GLY A 93 13.79 -16.50 -0.24
C GLY A 93 12.33 -16.57 0.23
N PRO A 94 12.11 -16.51 1.55
CA PRO A 94 10.81 -16.81 2.12
C PRO A 94 9.78 -15.71 1.82
N ALA A 95 8.59 -16.12 1.42
CA ALA A 95 7.46 -15.23 1.19
C ALA A 95 7.02 -14.41 2.42
N GLU A 96 7.49 -14.78 3.62
CA GLU A 96 7.25 -14.03 4.87
C GLU A 96 7.80 -12.60 4.83
N ASP A 97 8.85 -12.35 4.04
CA ASP A 97 9.47 -11.03 3.90
C ASP A 97 8.52 -10.02 3.23
N ALA A 98 7.64 -10.47 2.33
CA ALA A 98 6.63 -9.62 1.69
C ALA A 98 5.72 -8.95 2.72
N PHE A 99 5.26 -9.75 3.67
CA PHE A 99 4.33 -9.31 4.70
C PHE A 99 4.99 -8.39 5.74
N ALA A 100 6.25 -8.66 6.10
CA ALA A 100 7.03 -7.77 6.95
C ALA A 100 7.26 -6.42 6.27
N ARG A 101 7.51 -6.40 4.96
CA ARG A 101 7.62 -5.18 4.14
C ARG A 101 6.34 -4.38 4.13
N LEU A 102 5.19 -5.01 3.90
CA LEU A 102 3.88 -4.33 4.00
C LEU A 102 3.69 -3.69 5.37
N ASN A 103 4.14 -4.36 6.44
CA ASN A 103 3.95 -3.85 7.80
C ASN A 103 4.83 -2.64 8.07
N SER A 104 6.06 -2.67 7.54
CA SER A 104 6.98 -1.53 7.57
C SER A 104 6.42 -0.36 6.77
N ALA A 105 5.97 -0.59 5.53
CA ALA A 105 5.43 0.45 4.66
C ALA A 105 4.16 1.11 5.26
N ALA A 106 3.23 0.30 5.75
CA ALA A 106 2.02 0.78 6.42
C ALA A 106 2.33 1.61 7.68
N SER A 107 3.34 1.20 8.45
CA SER A 107 3.78 1.94 9.64
C SER A 107 4.47 3.25 9.27
N ALA A 108 5.39 3.21 8.32
CA ALA A 108 6.12 4.39 7.84
C ALA A 108 5.17 5.44 7.24
N PHE A 109 4.16 5.01 6.48
CA PHE A 109 3.13 5.90 5.97
C PHE A 109 2.38 6.63 7.09
N LEU A 110 1.94 5.90 8.12
CA LEU A 110 1.26 6.51 9.27
C LEU A 110 2.18 7.43 10.07
N ASP A 111 3.45 7.05 10.23
CA ASP A 111 4.45 7.86 10.91
C ASP A 111 4.70 9.17 10.15
N HIS A 112 4.77 9.11 8.82
CA HIS A 112 4.92 10.28 7.95
C HIS A 112 3.70 11.21 7.99
N LEU A 113 2.47 10.68 7.85
CA LEU A 113 1.24 11.47 8.02
C LEU A 113 1.20 12.18 9.39
N THR A 114 1.66 11.49 10.44
CA THR A 114 1.71 12.06 11.80
C THR A 114 2.77 13.14 11.91
N ALA A 115 3.95 12.94 11.31
CA ALA A 115 5.04 13.91 11.31
C ALA A 115 4.67 15.21 10.58
N GLU A 116 3.94 15.09 9.46
CA GLU A 116 3.42 16.22 8.68
C GLU A 116 2.17 16.87 9.31
N GLY A 117 1.64 16.31 10.42
CA GLY A 117 0.46 16.84 11.10
C GLY A 117 -0.84 16.67 10.31
N ILE A 118 -0.89 15.73 9.36
CA ILE A 118 -2.04 15.50 8.49
C ILE A 118 -3.16 14.82 9.27
N ALA A 119 -4.31 15.49 9.37
CA ALA A 119 -5.47 15.02 10.10
C ALA A 119 -6.28 13.99 9.28
N VAL A 120 -6.07 12.71 9.57
CA VAL A 120 -6.87 11.61 9.02
C VAL A 120 -8.07 11.33 9.91
N GLU A 121 -9.28 11.40 9.35
CA GLU A 121 -10.51 11.07 10.06
C GLU A 121 -10.64 9.56 10.29
N SER A 122 -10.34 8.77 9.26
CA SER A 122 -10.35 7.32 9.35
C SER A 122 -9.40 6.67 8.36
N ILE A 123 -8.85 5.54 8.79
CA ILE A 123 -8.09 4.64 7.91
C ILE A 123 -8.55 3.21 8.16
N ARG A 124 -8.96 2.53 7.09
CA ARG A 124 -9.36 1.13 7.10
C ARG A 124 -8.36 0.31 6.30
N TRP A 125 -7.75 -0.66 6.97
CA TRP A 125 -6.86 -1.62 6.34
C TRP A 125 -7.64 -2.83 5.85
N ILE A 126 -7.35 -3.26 4.62
CA ILE A 126 -8.04 -4.39 3.97
C ILE A 126 -6.98 -5.31 3.37
N GLU A 127 -6.91 -6.52 3.89
CA GLU A 127 -6.11 -7.62 3.32
C GLU A 127 -6.86 -8.15 2.08
N ALA A 128 -6.19 -8.16 0.93
CA ALA A 128 -6.77 -8.60 -0.34
C ALA A 128 -6.06 -9.84 -0.89
N ASP A 129 -6.67 -10.48 -1.88
CA ASP A 129 -6.10 -11.63 -2.55
C ASP A 129 -4.76 -11.29 -3.21
N HIS A 130 -3.90 -12.30 -3.29
CA HIS A 130 -2.63 -12.18 -3.98
C HIS A 130 -2.87 -11.96 -5.47
N ILE A 131 -1.99 -11.17 -6.09
CA ILE A 131 -2.04 -10.93 -7.53
C ILE A 131 -0.75 -11.42 -8.18
N PRO A 132 -0.78 -11.85 -9.46
CA PRO A 132 0.43 -12.14 -10.21
C PRO A 132 1.35 -10.91 -10.27
N ARG A 133 2.65 -11.13 -10.21
CA ARG A 133 3.63 -10.08 -10.45
C ARG A 133 3.54 -9.64 -11.91
N PRO A 134 3.46 -8.33 -12.18
CA PRO A 134 3.52 -7.85 -13.55
C PRO A 134 4.92 -8.02 -14.19
N PHE A 135 5.95 -8.41 -13.40
CA PHE A 135 7.34 -8.64 -13.83
C PHE A 135 8.07 -9.63 -12.92
#